data_AF-A0A2E7H0X5-F1
#
_entry.id   AF-A0A2E7H0X5-F1
#
_cell.length_a   1.000
_cell.length_b   1.000
_cell.length_c   1.000
_cell.angle_alpha   90.00
_cell.angle_beta   90.00
_cell.angle_gamma   90.00
#
_symmetry.space_group_name_H-M   'P 1'
#
loop_
_entity.id
_entity.type
_entity.pdbx_description
1 polymer ?
#
loop_
_entity_poly.entity_id
_entity_poly.type
_entity_poly.pdbx_seq_one_letter_code
_entity_poly.pdbx_strand_id
1 'polypeptide(L)'
;MRIEWPVYVFTACVFLAFALGVQFIELSTGAVVGLFLLLTVAYAWVAWVMIKRQAVLELHAYVPCNSCGQLTPGQGKHCMNCGAALGTSNAQ
;
A
#
# COMPACT_ATOMS: atom_id res chain seq x y z
N MET A 1 -2.87 -9.21 -11.19
CA MET A 1 -3.07 -8.49 -9.90
C MET A 1 -2.06 -9.04 -8.89
N ARG A 2 -1.28 -8.19 -8.20
CA ARG A 2 -0.43 -8.61 -7.08
C ARG A 2 -1.16 -8.18 -5.81
N ILE A 3 -1.83 -9.12 -5.14
CA ILE A 3 -2.46 -8.86 -3.83
C ILE A 3 -1.37 -8.33 -2.89
N GLU A 4 -1.63 -7.20 -2.27
CA GLU A 4 -0.55 -6.43 -1.66
C GLU A 4 -0.04 -7.08 -0.37
N TRP A 5 1.28 -7.24 -0.31
CA TRP A 5 2.03 -7.83 0.80
C TRP A 5 1.55 -7.47 2.22
N PRO A 6 1.24 -6.20 2.58
CA PRO A 6 0.66 -5.86 3.89
C PRO A 6 -0.65 -6.60 4.22
N VAL A 7 -1.50 -6.92 3.23
CA VAL A 7 -2.76 -7.64 3.44
C VAL A 7 -2.50 -9.09 3.85
N TYR A 8 -1.51 -9.76 3.24
CA TYR A 8 -1.10 -11.12 3.62
C TYR A 8 -0.50 -11.19 5.03
N VAL A 9 0.33 -10.20 5.40
CA VAL A 9 0.90 -10.13 6.76
C VAL A 9 -0.23 -9.92 7.79
N PHE A 10 -1.18 -9.02 7.49
CA PHE A 10 -2.33 -8.78 8.35
C PHE A 10 -3.18 -10.05 8.54
N THR A 11 -3.61 -10.73 7.47
CA THR A 11 -4.45 -11.93 7.61
C THR A 11 -3.72 -13.07 8.33
N ALA A 12 -2.42 -13.27 8.07
CA ALA A 12 -1.61 -14.25 8.80
C ALA A 12 -1.56 -13.95 10.32
N CYS A 13 -1.35 -12.69 10.71
CA CYS A 13 -1.38 -12.27 12.11
C CYS A 13 -2.77 -12.45 12.75
N VAL A 14 -3.85 -12.17 12.02
CA VAL A 14 -5.24 -12.38 12.50
C VAL A 14 -5.49 -13.86 12.81
N PHE A 15 -5.17 -14.77 11.88
CA PHE A 15 -5.35 -16.20 12.08
C PHE A 15 -4.47 -16.77 13.20
N LEU A 16 -3.22 -16.30 13.32
CA LEU A 16 -2.31 -16.71 14.40
C LEU A 16 -2.81 -16.23 15.77
N ALA A 17 -3.26 -14.98 15.89
CA ALA A 17 -3.81 -14.45 17.13
C ALA A 17 -5.11 -15.16 17.54
N PHE A 18 -5.99 -15.48 16.57
CA PHE A 18 -7.20 -16.25 16.82
C PHE A 18 -6.89 -17.69 17.27
N ALA A 19 -5.98 -18.38 16.59
CA ALA A 19 -5.58 -19.74 16.95
C ALA A 19 -4.99 -19.81 18.36
N LEU A 20 -4.09 -18.89 18.72
CA LEU A 20 -3.53 -18.81 20.08
C LEU A 20 -4.60 -18.46 21.13
N GLY A 21 -5.53 -17.56 20.80
CA GLY A 21 -6.63 -17.18 21.70
C GLY A 21 -7.56 -18.36 22.02
N VAL A 22 -7.96 -19.13 21.02
CA VAL A 22 -8.82 -20.32 21.18
C VAL A 22 -8.09 -21.47 21.89
N GLN A 23 -6.77 -21.60 21.69
CA GLN A 23 -5.99 -22.72 22.23
C GLN A 23 -5.57 -22.55 23.70
N PHE A 24 -5.42 -21.31 24.19
CA PHE A 24 -4.79 -21.03 25.50
C PHE A 24 -5.59 -20.14 26.46
N ILE A 25 -6.74 -19.58 26.07
CA ILE A 25 -7.50 -18.67 26.92
C ILE A 25 -8.89 -19.25 27.21
N GLU A 26 -9.16 -19.66 28.46
CA GLU A 26 -10.54 -19.74 28.93
C GLU A 26 -11.15 -18.35 28.84
N LEU A 27 -12.09 -18.17 27.90
CA LEU A 27 -12.23 -16.93 27.15
C LEU A 27 -13.01 -15.84 27.92
N SER A 28 -12.39 -15.30 28.96
CA SER A 28 -12.89 -14.15 29.70
C SER A 28 -13.19 -12.97 28.76
N THR A 29 -14.30 -12.27 29.01
CA THR A 29 -14.81 -11.21 28.11
C THR A 29 -13.79 -10.11 27.83
N GLY A 30 -12.90 -9.81 28.79
CA GLY A 30 -11.81 -8.85 28.61
C GLY A 30 -10.79 -9.24 27.54
N ALA A 31 -10.49 -10.54 27.39
CA ALA A 31 -9.60 -11.03 26.34
C ALA A 31 -10.20 -10.84 24.93
N VAL A 32 -11.51 -11.07 24.80
CA VAL A 32 -12.27 -10.86 23.54
C VAL A 32 -12.24 -9.38 23.14
N VAL A 33 -12.51 -8.48 24.09
CA VAL A 33 -12.49 -7.02 23.85
C VAL A 33 -11.09 -6.53 23.51
N GLY A 34 -10.06 -7.02 24.21
CA GLY A 34 -8.66 -6.72 23.90
C GLY A 34 -8.26 -7.14 22.48
N LEU A 35 -8.60 -8.37 22.09
CA LEU A 35 -8.35 -8.89 20.74
C LEU A 35 -9.09 -8.06 19.67
N PHE A 36 -10.36 -7.71 19.90
CA PHE A 36 -11.16 -6.90 18.98
C PHE A 36 -10.59 -5.49 18.77
N LEU A 37 -10.13 -4.83 19.83
CA LEU A 37 -9.48 -3.52 19.72
C LEU A 37 -8.15 -3.61 18.95
N LEU A 38 -7.33 -4.64 19.23
CA LEU A 38 -6.06 -4.86 18.53
C LEU A 38 -6.29 -5.12 17.02
N LEU A 39 -7.28 -5.94 16.68
CA LEU A 39 -7.72 -6.19 15.30
C LEU A 39 -8.17 -4.90 14.60
N THR A 40 -8.94 -4.05 15.29
CA THR A 40 -9.45 -2.78 14.75
C THR A 40 -8.31 -1.80 14.45
N VAL A 41 -7.34 -1.65 15.37
CA VAL A 41 -6.15 -0.82 15.16
C VAL A 41 -5.27 -1.36 14.03
N ALA A 42 -5.06 -2.67 13.96
CA ALA A 42 -4.30 -3.31 12.89
C ALA A 42 -4.98 -3.14 11.51
N TYR A 43 -6.32 -3.22 11.44
CA TYR A 43 -7.07 -2.96 10.21
C TYR A 43 -6.95 -1.49 9.76
N ALA A 44 -7.09 -0.53 10.69
CA ALA A 44 -6.92 0.89 10.41
C ALA A 44 -5.49 1.21 9.90
N TRP A 45 -4.47 0.56 10.47
CA TRP A 45 -3.09 0.66 10.00
C TRP A 45 -2.92 0.16 8.55
N VAL A 46 -3.50 -1.00 8.21
CA VAL A 46 -3.46 -1.52 6.82
C VAL A 46 -4.15 -0.55 5.86
N ALA A 47 -5.34 -0.04 6.21
CA ALA A 47 -6.04 0.94 5.38
C ALA A 47 -5.19 2.21 5.13
N TRP A 48 -4.52 2.72 6.17
CA TRP A 48 -3.60 3.85 6.05
C TRP A 48 -2.40 3.56 5.13
N VAL A 49 -1.78 2.38 5.24
CA VAL A 49 -0.67 1.95 4.36
C VAL A 49 -1.13 1.84 2.89
N MET A 50 -2.35 1.35 2.64
CA MET A 50 -2.93 1.27 1.29
C MET A 50 -3.13 2.66 0.67
N ILE A 51 -3.66 3.62 1.43
CA ILE A 51 -3.81 5.03 1.00
C ILE A 51 -2.46 5.64 0.63
N LYS A 52 -1.42 5.42 1.46
CA LYS A 52 -0.06 5.90 1.17
C LYS A 52 0.54 5.26 -0.09
N ARG A 53 0.20 4.01 -0.43
CA ARG A 53 0.62 3.38 -1.70
C ARG A 53 -0.06 3.98 -2.93
N GLN A 54 -1.35 4.30 -2.86
CA GLN A 54 -2.04 4.98 -3.97
C GLN A 54 -1.38 6.32 -4.30
N ALA A 55 -1.09 7.14 -3.27
CA ALA A 55 -0.39 8.42 -3.46
C ALA A 55 1.03 8.28 -4.09
N VAL A 56 1.71 7.16 -3.87
CA VAL A 56 3.00 6.87 -4.54
C VAL A 56 2.79 6.43 -5.99
N LEU A 57 1.73 5.65 -6.29
CA LEU A 57 1.42 5.23 -7.66
C LEU A 57 1.05 6.42 -8.56
N GLU A 58 0.29 7.39 -8.05
CA GLU A 58 0.06 8.67 -8.75
C GLU A 58 1.37 9.45 -9.00
N LEU A 59 2.33 9.38 -8.07
CA LEU A 59 3.67 9.96 -8.27
C LEU A 59 4.52 9.23 -9.34
N HIS A 60 4.07 8.06 -9.81
CA HIS A 60 4.61 7.32 -10.95
C HIS A 60 3.77 7.47 -12.23
N ALA A 61 2.83 8.43 -12.27
CA ALA A 61 1.97 8.67 -13.43
C ALA A 61 2.74 8.85 -14.76
N TYR A 62 2.08 8.45 -15.85
CA TYR A 62 2.59 8.63 -17.20
C TYR A 62 2.24 10.02 -17.70
N VAL A 63 3.26 10.79 -18.06
CA VAL A 63 3.12 12.13 -18.64
C VAL A 63 3.30 12.08 -20.15
N PRO A 64 2.60 12.91 -20.93
CA PRO A 64 2.87 13.04 -22.37
C PRO A 64 4.21 13.75 -22.59
N CYS A 65 5.05 13.21 -23.47
CA CYS A 65 6.32 13.84 -23.82
C CYS A 65 6.13 14.97 -24.85
N ASN A 66 6.49 16.21 -24.49
CA ASN A 66 6.39 17.38 -25.37
C ASN A 66 7.12 17.22 -26.74
N SER A 67 8.09 16.32 -26.86
CA SER A 67 8.86 16.12 -28.10
C SER A 67 8.28 15.06 -29.05
N CYS A 68 7.38 14.19 -28.59
CA CYS A 68 6.85 13.09 -29.42
C CYS A 68 5.39 12.69 -29.17
N GLY A 69 4.70 13.35 -28.22
CA GLY A 69 3.31 13.07 -27.85
C GLY A 69 3.07 11.76 -27.09
N GLN A 70 4.06 10.85 -27.03
CA GLN A 70 3.92 9.55 -26.39
C GLN A 70 3.93 9.65 -24.86
N LEU A 71 3.14 8.78 -24.23
CA LEU A 71 3.11 8.62 -22.77
C LEU A 71 4.41 7.97 -22.28
N THR A 72 5.03 8.57 -21.25
CA THR A 72 6.28 8.09 -20.66
C THR A 72 6.21 8.28 -19.13
N PRO A 73 6.78 7.38 -18.31
CA PRO A 73 6.70 7.52 -16.86
C PRO A 73 7.46 8.78 -16.41
N GLY A 74 6.82 9.65 -15.63
CA GLY A 74 7.35 10.96 -15.22
C GLY A 74 8.61 10.92 -14.35
N GLN A 75 9.07 9.73 -13.95
CA GLN A 75 10.27 9.51 -13.14
C GLN A 75 11.54 9.31 -13.97
N GLY A 76 11.43 9.20 -15.30
CA GLY A 76 12.58 9.20 -16.20
C GLY A 76 13.14 10.61 -16.40
N LYS A 77 14.48 10.75 -16.44
CA LYS A 77 15.13 11.99 -16.92
C LYS A 77 15.00 12.18 -18.44
N HIS A 78 14.67 11.12 -19.15
CA HIS A 78 14.52 11.06 -20.60
C HIS A 78 13.27 10.26 -20.96
N CYS A 79 12.60 10.63 -22.06
CA CYS A 79 11.48 9.86 -22.59
C CYS A 79 11.98 8.52 -23.14
N MET A 80 11.36 7.42 -22.71
CA MET A 80 11.73 6.06 -23.16
C MET A 80 11.58 5.85 -24.68
N ASN A 81 10.73 6.61 -25.36
CA ASN A 81 10.43 6.41 -26.78
C ASN A 81 11.24 7.31 -27.74
N CYS A 82 11.83 8.41 -27.27
CA CYS A 82 12.55 9.36 -28.14
C CYS A 82 13.87 9.91 -27.56
N GLY A 83 14.25 9.54 -26.33
CA GLY A 83 15.49 9.99 -25.67
C GLY A 83 15.51 11.47 -25.26
N ALA A 84 14.55 12.28 -25.71
CA ALA A 84 14.41 13.69 -25.33
C ALA A 84 14.38 13.84 -23.81
N ALA A 85 15.12 14.82 -23.30
CA ALA A 85 15.14 15.12 -21.87
C ALA A 85 13.74 15.53 -21.42
N LEU A 86 13.22 14.85 -20.39
CA LEU A 86 12.02 15.27 -19.70
C LEU A 86 12.45 16.42 -18.79
N GLY A 87 12.21 17.65 -19.27
CA GLY A 87 12.59 18.88 -18.59
C GLY A 87 12.08 18.87 -17.15
N THR A 88 12.90 19.31 -16.20
CA THR A 88 12.64 19.18 -14.76
C THR A 88 11.62 20.20 -14.25
N SER A 89 10.41 20.18 -14.80
CA SER A 89 9.21 20.84 -14.26
C SER A 89 8.64 20.01 -13.11
N ASN A 90 9.41 19.89 -12.02
CA ASN A 90 8.91 19.40 -10.74
C ASN A 90 8.15 20.52 -10.02
N ALA A 91 7.10 20.13 -9.29
CA ALA A 91 6.29 20.96 -8.38
C ALA A 91 5.41 22.05 -9.04
N GLN A 92 4.26 21.62 -9.54
CA GLN A 92 2.95 22.13 -9.09
C GLN A 92 1.95 20.98 -8.97
#